data_AF-A0A7K2Z6K1-F1
#
_entry.id   AF-A0A7K2Z6K1-F1
#
_cell.length_a   1.000
_cell.length_b   1.000
_cell.length_c   1.000
_cell.angle_alpha   90.00
_cell.angle_beta   90.00
_cell.angle_gamma   90.00
#
_symmetry.space_group_name_H-M   'P 1'
#
loop_
_entity.id
_entity.type
_entity.pdbx_description
1 polymer ?
#
loop_
_entity_poly.entity_id
_entity_poly.type
_entity_poly.pdbx_seq_one_letter_code
_entity_poly.pdbx_strand_id
1 'polypeptide(L)'
;MSGGIGTAVHVPFFAARDGRRAVETRYVDGLPQIVAWNLTTGQRRQVTTAPLGAETAAIEPDGHGLWWFDAAPGGQGRWLRGPFEGG
;
A
#
# COMPACT_ATOMS: atom_id res chain seq x y z
N MET A 1 -8.43 -18.61 8.95
CA MET A 1 -9.39 -17.79 8.19
C MET A 1 -8.54 -17.01 7.21
N SER A 2 -8.76 -17.17 5.90
CA SER A 2 -7.96 -16.45 4.91
C SER A 2 -8.22 -14.96 5.08
N GLY A 3 -7.25 -14.25 5.66
CA GLY A 3 -7.17 -12.80 5.62
C GLY A 3 -6.95 -12.35 4.19
N GLY A 4 -7.99 -12.47 3.36
CA GLY A 4 -7.94 -12.03 1.98
C GLY A 4 -7.75 -10.52 1.97
N ILE A 5 -6.95 -10.04 1.02
CA ILE A 5 -6.88 -8.60 0.73
C ILE A 5 -8.31 -8.14 0.41
N GLY A 6 -8.88 -7.39 1.35
CA GLY A 6 -10.29 -7.00 1.39
C GLY A 6 -10.58 -5.81 0.49
N THR A 7 -11.60 -5.02 0.81
CA THR A 7 -12.05 -3.89 0.00
C THR A 7 -11.05 -2.72 0.02
N ALA A 8 -11.02 -1.94 -1.06
CA ALA A 8 -10.32 -0.65 -1.06
C ALA A 8 -11.11 0.39 -0.26
N VAL A 9 -10.40 1.24 0.48
CA VAL A 9 -10.99 2.31 1.31
C VAL A 9 -10.78 3.70 0.70
N HIS A 10 -9.82 3.84 -0.20
CA HIS A 10 -9.55 5.06 -0.98
C HIS A 10 -9.45 4.75 -2.46
N VAL A 11 -9.51 5.78 -3.30
CA VAL A 11 -9.16 5.66 -4.72
C VAL A 11 -7.69 5.22 -4.85
N PRO A 12 -7.36 4.34 -5.81
CA PRO A 12 -5.97 3.96 -6.06
C PRO A 12 -5.14 5.16 -6.52
N PHE A 13 -3.87 5.19 -6.12
CA PHE A 13 -2.88 6.11 -6.69
C PHE A 13 -2.04 5.34 -7.72
N PHE A 14 -2.10 5.77 -8.99
CA PHE A 14 -1.35 5.18 -10.08
C PHE A 14 0.02 5.86 -10.25
N ALA A 15 1.04 5.08 -10.64
CA ALA A 15 2.32 5.66 -11.02
C ALA A 15 2.16 6.48 -12.31
N ALA A 16 2.62 7.72 -12.29
CA ALA A 16 2.38 8.68 -13.37
C ALA A 16 2.99 8.27 -14.73
N ARG A 17 4.08 7.48 -14.71
CA ARG A 17 4.81 7.02 -15.90
C ARG A 17 4.63 5.53 -16.18
N ASP A 18 4.04 4.77 -15.26
CA ASP A 18 3.62 3.39 -15.48
C ASP A 18 2.25 3.14 -14.82
N GLY A 19 1.18 3.53 -15.53
CA GLY A 19 -0.20 3.36 -15.04
C GLY A 19 -0.62 1.90 -14.80
N ARG A 20 0.25 0.91 -15.09
CA ARG A 20 0.02 -0.49 -14.74
C ARG A 20 0.43 -0.83 -13.30
N ARG A 21 0.96 0.14 -12.56
CA ARG A 21 1.34 0.00 -11.15
C ARG A 21 0.58 1.02 -10.32
N ALA A 22 0.00 0.56 -9.22
CA ALA A 22 -0.73 1.41 -8.30
C ALA A 22 -0.47 1.03 -6.85
N VAL A 23 -0.72 1.98 -5.95
CA VAL A 23 -0.85 1.73 -4.51
C VAL A 23 -2.30 1.94 -4.09
N GLU A 24 -2.80 1.00 -3.30
CA GLU A 24 -4.14 1.01 -2.72
C GLU A 24 -4.03 0.95 -1.19
N THR A 25 -4.98 1.60 -0.52
CA THR A 25 -5.26 1.32 0.89
C THR A 25 -6.45 0.35 0.93
N ARG A 26 -6.27 -0.82 1.54
CA ARG A 26 -7.31 -1.86 1.61
C ARG A 26 -7.42 -2.44 3.00
N TYR A 27 -8.61 -2.91 3.37
CA TYR A 27 -8.75 -3.70 4.60
C TYR A 27 -8.06 -5.05 4.45
N VAL A 28 -7.10 -5.35 5.33
CA VAL A 28 -6.50 -6.67 5.48
C VAL A 28 -6.65 -7.06 6.94
N ASP A 29 -7.31 -8.20 7.19
CA ASP A 29 -7.63 -8.68 8.54
C ASP A 29 -8.29 -7.62 9.44
N GLY A 30 -9.18 -6.82 8.86
CA GLY A 30 -9.97 -5.82 9.59
C GLY A 30 -9.26 -4.49 9.84
N LEU A 31 -8.01 -4.32 9.39
CA LEU A 31 -7.26 -3.06 9.49
C LEU A 31 -6.93 -2.51 8.10
N PRO A 32 -6.94 -1.18 7.90
CA PRO A 32 -6.44 -0.60 6.66
C PRO A 32 -4.94 -0.88 6.55
N GLN A 33 -4.50 -1.37 5.39
CA GLN A 33 -3.10 -1.61 5.08
C GLN A 33 -2.79 -1.12 3.67
N ILE A 34 -1.52 -0.80 3.44
CA ILE A 34 -1.02 -0.42 2.13
C ILE A 34 -0.78 -1.67 1.30
N VAL A 35 -1.27 -1.64 0.06
CA VAL A 35 -1.24 -2.76 -0.89
C VAL A 35 -0.68 -2.25 -2.22
N ALA A 36 0.34 -2.93 -2.74
CA ALA A 36 0.82 -2.75 -4.10
C ALA A 36 -0.10 -3.51 -5.07
N TRP A 37 -0.53 -2.88 -6.16
CA TRP A 37 -1.35 -3.50 -7.19
C TRP A 37 -0.64 -3.45 -8.54
N ASN A 38 -0.29 -4.64 -9.05
CA ASN A 38 0.17 -4.82 -10.41
C ASN A 38 -1.04 -5.10 -11.30
N LEU A 39 -1.40 -4.14 -12.15
CA LEU A 39 -2.55 -4.25 -13.04
C LEU A 39 -2.30 -5.22 -14.20
N THR A 40 -1.04 -5.43 -14.58
CA THR A 40 -0.68 -6.36 -15.66
C THR A 40 -1.03 -7.79 -15.28
N THR A 41 -0.77 -8.18 -14.03
CA THR A 41 -1.03 -9.52 -13.52
C THR A 41 -2.31 -9.62 -12.70
N GLY A 42 -2.91 -8.49 -12.33
CA GLY A 42 -4.02 -8.40 -11.38
C GLY A 42 -3.60 -8.65 -9.92
N GLN A 43 -2.32 -8.93 -9.65
CA GLN A 43 -1.86 -9.29 -8.31
C GLN A 43 -1.86 -8.09 -7.37
N ARG A 44 -2.28 -8.35 -6.14
CA ARG A 44 -2.21 -7.44 -5.01
C ARG A 44 -1.28 -8.02 -3.96
N ARG A 45 -0.34 -7.21 -3.49
CA ARG A 45 0.62 -7.59 -2.45
C ARG A 45 0.51 -6.62 -1.29
N GLN A 46 0.27 -7.15 -0.10
CA GLN A 46 0.32 -6.35 1.12
C GLN A 46 1.75 -5.83 1.34
N VAL A 47 1.87 -4.53 1.56
CA VAL A 47 3.14 -3.81 1.80
C VAL A 47 3.38 -3.63 3.29
N THR A 48 2.32 -3.38 4.05
CA THR A 48 2.38 -3.13 5.49
C THR A 48 1.66 -4.19 6.29
N THR A 49 2.22 -4.55 7.44
CA THR A 49 1.55 -5.33 8.50
C THR A 49 1.48 -4.48 9.77
N ALA A 50 1.03 -3.22 9.61
CA ALA A 50 1.06 -2.25 10.70
C ALA A 50 -0.02 -2.60 11.74
N PRO A 51 0.33 -2.74 13.03
CA PRO A 51 -0.62 -3.19 14.07
C PRO A 51 -1.74 -2.19 14.33
N LEU A 52 -1.55 -0.91 13.98
CA LEU A 52 -2.56 0.15 14.05
C LEU A 52 -3.21 0.45 12.68
N GLY A 53 -2.85 -0.30 11.65
CA GLY A 53 -3.16 0.04 10.26
C GLY A 53 -2.20 1.07 9.66
N ALA A 54 -2.27 1.20 8.35
CA ALA A 54 -1.59 2.22 7.57
C ALA A 54 -2.50 2.67 6.44
N GLU A 55 -2.75 3.98 6.37
CA GLU A 55 -3.72 4.57 5.45
C GLU A 55 -3.09 5.47 4.38
N THR A 56 -1.99 6.14 4.72
CA THR A 56 -1.34 7.13 3.86
C THR A 56 -0.15 6.52 3.13
N ALA A 57 -0.24 6.52 1.81
CA ALA A 57 0.82 6.07 0.93
C ALA A 57 0.87 6.85 -0.38
N ALA A 58 2.02 6.75 -1.05
CA ALA A 58 2.22 7.24 -2.41
C ALA A 58 3.06 6.24 -3.20
N ILE A 59 2.92 6.26 -4.52
CA ILE A 59 3.77 5.53 -5.46
C ILE A 59 4.64 6.53 -6.23
N GLU A 60 5.91 6.20 -6.42
CA GLU A 60 6.82 7.02 -7.20
C GLU A 60 6.39 7.09 -8.67
N PRO A 61 6.72 8.17 -9.40
CA PRO A 61 6.26 8.34 -10.78
C PRO A 61 6.61 7.18 -11.71
N ASP A 62 7.76 6.53 -11.50
CA ASP A 62 8.21 5.38 -12.28
C ASP A 62 7.59 4.04 -11.86
N GLY A 63 6.88 4.00 -10.73
CA GLY A 63 6.25 2.81 -10.19
C GLY A 63 7.21 1.81 -9.54
N HIS A 64 8.47 2.18 -9.29
CA HIS A 64 9.44 1.27 -8.67
C HIS A 64 9.51 1.41 -7.14
N GLY A 65 9.15 2.57 -6.61
CA GLY A 65 9.13 2.85 -5.16
C GLY A 65 7.73 3.14 -4.63
N LEU A 66 7.50 2.72 -3.39
CA LEU A 66 6.33 3.07 -2.57
C LEU A 66 6.79 3.81 -1.32
N TRP A 67 6.02 4.80 -0.92
CA TRP A 67 6.16 5.52 0.33
C TRP A 67 4.92 5.28 1.20
N TRP A 68 5.09 5.09 2.50
CA TRP A 68 3.99 5.00 3.46
C TRP A 68 4.37 5.59 4.81
N PHE A 69 3.36 6.00 5.57
CA PHE A 69 3.56 6.51 6.92
C PHE A 69 3.44 5.37 7.94
N ASP A 70 4.53 5.15 8.69
CA ASP A 70 4.61 4.19 9.79
C ASP A 70 4.25 4.91 11.09
N ALA A 71 2.97 4.87 11.44
CA ALA A 71 2.43 5.55 12.61
C ALA A 71 2.71 4.76 13.89
N ALA A 72 3.16 5.48 14.92
CA ALA A 72 3.22 5.02 16.29
C ALA A 72 1.94 5.44 17.05
N PRO A 73 1.67 4.83 18.22
CA PRO A 73 0.62 5.33 19.11
C PRO A 73 0.76 6.84 19.36
N GLY A 74 -0.36 7.57 19.28
CA GLY A 74 -0.38 9.03 19.38
C GLY A 74 -0.19 9.77 18.05
N GLY A 75 -0.12 9.06 16.92
CA GLY A 75 -0.18 9.65 15.57
C GLY A 75 1.14 10.19 15.04
N GLN A 76 2.17 10.30 15.88
CA GLN A 76 3.54 10.54 15.47
C GLN A 76 4.13 9.31 14.76
N GLY A 77 5.05 9.52 13.84
CA GLY A 77 5.58 8.43 13.02
C GLY A 77 6.65 8.90 12.05
N ARG A 78 6.99 8.05 11.09
CA ARG A 78 7.98 8.35 10.06
C ARG A 78 7.53 7.86 8.69
N TRP A 79 8.03 8.52 7.66
CA TRP A 79 7.91 8.04 6.30
C TRP A 79 8.91 6.92 6.05
N LEU A 80 8.41 5.80 5.54
CA LEU A 80 9.21 4.70 5.04
C LEU A 80 9.09 4.62 3.52
N ARG A 81 10.13 4.08 2.88
CA ARG A 81 10.17 3.79 1.46
C ARG A 81 10.53 2.32 1.26
N GLY A 82 9.90 1.68 0.29
CA GLY A 82 10.20 0.30 -0.09
C GLY A 82 9.95 0.05 -1.58
N PRO A 83 10.52 -1.03 -2.13
CA PRO A 83 10.33 -1.39 -3.53
C PRO A 83 8.89 -1.85 -3.80
N PHE A 84 8.37 -1.51 -4.98
CA PHE A 84 7.05 -1.96 -5.44
C PHE A 84 6.95 -3.49 -5.57
N GLU A 85 8.03 -4.16 -5.95
CA GLU A 85 8.05 -5.63 -6.07
C GLU A 85 8.22 -6.34 -4.72
N GLY A 86 8.57 -5.60 -3.65
CA GLY A 86 8.94 -6.18 -2.36
C GLY A 86 10.43 -6.52 -2.28
N GLY A 87 10.82 -7.05 -1.13
CA GLY A 87 12.18 -7.49 -0.78
C GLY A 87 12.12 -8.53 0.32
#